data_AF-A0A523NKG2-F1
#
_entry.id   AF-A0A523NKG2-F1
#
_cell.length_a   1.000
_cell.length_b   1.000
_cell.length_c   1.000
_cell.angle_alpha   90.00
_cell.angle_beta   90.00
_cell.angle_gamma   90.00
#
_symmetry.space_group_name_H-M   'P 1'
#
loop_
_entity.id
_entity.type
_entity.pdbx_description
1 polymer ?
#
loop_
_entity_poly.entity_id
_entity_poly.type
_entity_poly.pdbx_seq_one_letter_code
_entity_poly.pdbx_strand_id
1 'polypeptide(L)'
;MEERQTTMIVTSPRSLAGSLTLVAAVLLAGCAGEGAGSRDTTRLTGAGASFPNPIYTRWFDEYHRATGVQINYQSIGSGGGVRQFSQGTVDFGATDGPMKDDQIAAIDGNVLHIPTVIGAVVLTYNLPSLGDAGMSLDGETIADIFLGRITRWNDRRIAALNPGVALPD
;
A
#
# COMPACT_ATOMS: atom_id res chain seq x y z
N MET A 1 12.53 -6.39 -14.43
CA MET A 1 11.87 -5.41 -13.55
C MET A 1 10.54 -6.01 -13.13
N GLU A 2 10.26 -6.04 -11.83
CA GLU A 2 8.97 -6.53 -11.33
C GLU A 2 8.05 -5.33 -11.10
N GLU A 3 6.89 -5.32 -11.75
CA GLU A 3 5.86 -4.32 -11.52
C GLU A 3 5.15 -4.62 -10.20
N ARG A 4 4.94 -3.58 -9.39
CA ARG A 4 4.30 -3.70 -8.08
C ARG A 4 3.18 -2.69 -7.97
N GLN A 5 1.98 -3.20 -7.75
CA GLN A 5 0.77 -2.41 -7.56
C GLN A 5 0.40 -2.37 -6.08
N THR A 6 0.23 -1.17 -5.54
CA THR A 6 -0.33 -0.99 -4.21
C THR A 6 -1.85 -0.81 -4.29
N THR A 7 -2.53 -1.45 -3.35
CA THR A 7 -3.97 -1.40 -3.19
C THR A 7 -4.32 -0.94 -1.79
N MET A 8 -5.25 0.00 -1.69
CA MET A 8 -5.90 0.37 -0.43
C MET A 8 -7.06 -0.60 -0.18
N ILE A 9 -7.18 -1.08 1.06
CA ILE A 9 -8.29 -1.91 1.50
C ILE A 9 -9.17 -1.11 2.45
N VAL A 10 -10.45 -1.04 2.12
CA VAL A 10 -11.48 -0.35 2.92
C VAL A 10 -12.64 -1.32 3.14
N THR A 11 -13.49 -1.05 4.13
CA THR A 11 -14.71 -1.84 4.31
C THR A 11 -15.63 -1.66 3.11
N SER A 12 -16.26 -2.74 2.66
CA SER A 12 -17.19 -2.64 1.54
C SER A 12 -18.48 -1.97 2.01
N PRO A 13 -19.08 -1.06 1.21
CA PRO A 13 -20.39 -0.53 1.54
C PRO A 13 -21.38 -1.71 1.47
N ARG A 14 -21.80 -2.22 2.63
CA ARG A 14 -22.87 -3.21 2.70
C ARG A 14 -24.10 -2.56 2.07
N SER A 15 -24.57 -3.12 0.95
CA SER A 15 -25.90 -2.78 0.45
C SER A 15 -26.88 -3.02 1.59
N LEU A 16 -27.52 -1.97 2.10
CA LEU A 16 -28.67 -2.06 3.00
C LEU A 16 -29.85 -2.68 2.24
N ALA A 17 -29.71 -3.94 1.84
CA ALA A 17 -30.78 -4.75 1.30
C ALA A 17 -31.43 -5.46 2.50
N GLY A 18 -32.44 -4.82 3.09
CA GLY A 18 -33.33 -5.49 4.03
C GLY A 18 -33.59 -4.73 5.33
N SER A 19 -34.52 -3.77 5.26
CA SER A 19 -35.70 -3.65 6.16
C SER A 19 -36.20 -2.21 6.11
N LEU A 20 -36.91 -1.88 5.02
CA LEU A 20 -37.71 -0.66 4.97
C LEU A 20 -38.99 -0.89 5.78
N THR A 21 -38.88 -0.88 7.11
CA THR A 21 -40.07 -0.79 7.98
C THR A 21 -40.51 0.66 7.96
N LEU A 22 -41.38 1.01 7.01
CA LEU A 22 -42.00 2.32 6.91
C LEU A 22 -42.96 2.51 8.09
N VAL A 23 -42.50 3.16 9.15
CA VAL A 23 -43.36 3.63 10.25
C VAL A 23 -43.15 5.11 10.48
N ALA A 24 -44.28 5.81 10.43
CA ALA A 24 -44.63 7.06 11.10
C ALA A 24 -44.41 8.40 10.37
N ALA A 25 -45.56 8.95 10.00
CA ALA A 25 -46.14 10.17 10.59
C ALA A 25 -45.47 11.51 10.27
N VAL A 26 -46.19 12.25 9.41
CA VAL A 26 -46.09 13.69 9.22
C VAL A 26 -46.44 14.40 10.54
N LEU A 27 -45.49 15.13 11.12
CA LEU A 27 -45.77 16.30 11.95
C LEU A 27 -44.72 17.39 11.70
N LEU A 28 -45.18 18.50 11.11
CA LEU A 28 -44.45 19.76 10.99
C LEU A 28 -44.38 20.46 12.36
N ALA A 29 -43.20 20.91 12.79
CA ALA A 29 -43.01 22.08 13.65
C ALA A 29 -41.53 22.48 13.67
N GLY A 30 -41.26 23.77 13.57
CA GLY A 30 -39.93 24.34 13.33
C GLY A 30 -38.99 24.34 14.53
N CYS A 31 -37.73 24.68 14.27
CA CYS A 31 -37.14 25.95 14.72
C CYS A 31 -35.70 26.06 14.22
N ALA A 32 -35.37 27.25 13.75
CA ALA A 32 -34.03 27.66 13.39
C ALA A 32 -33.08 27.53 14.58
N GLY A 33 -31.94 26.92 14.31
CA GLY A 33 -30.77 26.91 15.19
C GLY A 33 -29.57 26.71 14.29
N GLU A 34 -28.99 27.79 13.80
CA GLU A 34 -27.63 27.78 13.25
C GLU A 34 -26.67 27.46 14.41
N GLY A 35 -26.56 26.16 14.70
CA GLY A 35 -25.46 25.64 15.48
C GLY A 35 -24.20 25.94 14.68
N ALA A 36 -23.34 26.80 15.24
CA ALA A 36 -21.95 26.89 14.84
C ALA A 36 -21.33 25.50 14.99
N GLY A 37 -21.40 24.70 13.91
CA GLY A 37 -20.80 23.39 13.86
C GLY A 37 -19.31 23.57 14.13
N SER A 38 -18.84 22.98 15.23
CA SER A 38 -17.44 22.63 15.37
C SER A 38 -17.02 22.03 14.04
N ARG A 39 -16.06 22.66 13.34
CA ARG A 39 -15.42 22.02 12.19
C ARG A 39 -14.60 20.87 12.76
N ASP A 40 -15.29 19.77 13.04
CA ASP A 40 -14.66 18.56 13.51
C ASP A 40 -13.73 18.13 12.39
N THR A 41 -12.43 18.28 12.64
CA THR A 41 -11.42 17.97 11.64
C THR A 41 -11.51 16.48 11.41
N THR A 42 -12.00 16.06 10.24
CA THR A 42 -12.07 14.63 9.92
C THR A 42 -10.67 14.05 9.99
N ARG A 43 -10.51 13.02 10.84
CA ARG A 43 -9.25 12.29 11.01
C ARG A 43 -9.47 10.88 10.48
N LEU A 44 -8.58 10.44 9.60
CA LEU A 44 -8.50 9.06 9.14
C LEU A 44 -7.16 8.48 9.58
N THR A 45 -7.17 7.20 9.87
CA THR A 45 -6.02 6.40 10.25
C THR A 45 -5.85 5.27 9.26
N GLY A 46 -4.62 5.06 8.82
CA GLY A 46 -4.29 3.95 7.93
C GLY A 46 -2.95 3.34 8.28
N ALA A 47 -2.77 2.09 7.87
CA ALA A 47 -1.51 1.39 8.07
C ALA A 47 -1.23 0.40 6.93
N GLY A 48 0.04 0.16 6.63
CA GLY A 48 0.41 -0.94 5.75
C GLY A 48 1.69 -0.75 4.94
N ALA A 49 1.59 -1.09 3.65
CA ALA A 49 2.69 -1.12 2.69
C ALA A 49 3.65 0.07 2.79
N SER A 50 4.95 -0.22 2.89
CA SER A 50 5.99 0.82 2.88
C SER A 50 6.28 1.34 1.47
N PHE A 51 5.99 0.54 0.44
CA PHE A 51 6.23 0.88 -0.96
C PHE A 51 5.57 2.20 -1.40
N PRO A 52 4.28 2.46 -1.14
CA PRO A 52 3.63 3.73 -1.51
C PRO A 52 3.90 4.87 -0.51
N ASN A 53 4.61 4.63 0.60
CA ASN A 53 4.72 5.61 1.69
C ASN A 53 5.19 6.99 1.21
N PRO A 54 6.23 7.12 0.36
CA PRO A 54 6.68 8.44 -0.11
C PRO A 54 5.59 9.24 -0.85
N ILE A 55 4.81 8.58 -1.70
CA ILE A 55 3.74 9.24 -2.46
C ILE A 55 2.50 9.49 -1.59
N TYR A 56 2.17 8.59 -0.68
CA TYR A 56 1.08 8.76 0.28
C TYR A 56 1.33 9.93 1.23
N THR A 57 2.53 10.05 1.80
CA THR A 57 2.88 11.21 2.63
C THR A 57 2.63 12.52 1.88
N ARG A 58 3.07 12.61 0.62
CA ARG A 58 2.84 13.80 -0.19
C ARG A 58 1.35 14.05 -0.46
N TRP A 59 0.60 13.02 -0.81
CA TRP A 59 -0.84 13.14 -1.08
C TRP A 59 -1.62 13.57 0.15
N PHE A 60 -1.32 13.01 1.32
CA PHE A 60 -2.00 13.34 2.57
C PHE A 60 -1.70 14.77 3.02
N ASP A 61 -0.47 15.24 2.83
CA ASP A 61 -0.10 16.63 3.11
C ASP A 61 -0.87 17.61 2.19
N GLU A 62 -0.92 17.34 0.89
CA GLU A 62 -1.64 18.20 -0.06
C GLU A 62 -3.16 18.14 0.16
N TYR A 63 -3.69 16.96 0.45
CA TYR A 63 -5.12 16.78 0.76
C TYR A 63 -5.51 17.52 2.05
N HIS A 64 -4.65 17.48 3.07
CA HIS A 64 -4.84 18.25 4.29
C HIS A 64 -4.86 19.75 4.03
N ARG A 65 -3.92 20.27 3.23
CA ARG A 65 -3.89 21.69 2.86
C ARG A 65 -5.15 22.13 2.10
N ALA A 66 -5.68 21.28 1.23
CA ALA A 66 -6.85 21.59 0.42
C ALA A 66 -8.18 21.46 1.17
N THR A 67 -8.29 20.52 2.11
CA THR A 67 -9.59 20.11 2.69
C THR A 67 -9.67 20.23 4.21
N GLY A 68 -8.54 20.35 4.90
CA GLY A 68 -8.44 20.26 6.35
C GLY A 68 -8.46 18.83 6.91
N VAL A 69 -8.81 17.82 6.12
CA VAL A 69 -8.83 16.42 6.56
C VAL A 69 -7.41 15.96 6.93
N GLN A 70 -7.27 15.27 8.06
CA GLN A 70 -5.99 14.74 8.51
C GLN A 70 -5.95 13.23 8.30
N ILE A 71 -4.92 12.74 7.61
CA ILE A 71 -4.71 11.31 7.39
C ILE A 71 -3.41 10.90 8.08
N ASN A 72 -3.52 10.08 9.12
CA ASN A 72 -2.38 9.51 9.82
C ASN A 72 -2.07 8.12 9.26
N TYR A 73 -0.92 7.97 8.61
CA TYR A 73 -0.53 6.71 7.97
C TYR A 73 0.72 6.10 8.61
N GLN A 74 0.65 4.80 8.94
CA GLN A 74 1.73 4.03 9.55
C GLN A 74 2.33 3.04 8.54
N SER A 75 3.55 3.32 8.08
CA SER A 75 4.30 2.44 7.17
C SER A 75 4.90 1.25 7.94
N ILE A 76 4.13 0.17 8.06
CA ILE A 76 4.47 -1.03 8.85
C ILE A 76 4.58 -2.32 8.01
N GLY A 77 4.50 -2.19 6.68
CA GLY A 77 4.47 -3.31 5.74
C GLY A 77 3.06 -3.86 5.50
N SER A 78 2.87 -4.48 4.32
CA SER A 78 1.56 -4.95 3.84
C SER A 78 0.85 -5.90 4.81
N GLY A 79 1.59 -6.84 5.40
CA GLY A 79 1.03 -7.79 6.37
C GLY A 79 0.54 -7.13 7.67
N GLY A 80 1.20 -6.03 8.09
CA GLY A 80 0.73 -5.22 9.22
C GLY A 80 -0.56 -4.47 8.88
N GLY A 81 -0.63 -3.89 7.69
CA GLY A 81 -1.81 -3.18 7.19
C GLY A 81 -3.04 -4.06 7.08
N VAL A 82 -2.90 -5.25 6.47
CA VAL A 82 -3.98 -6.24 6.40
C VAL A 82 -4.46 -6.63 7.80
N ARG A 83 -3.54 -6.89 8.72
CA ARG A 83 -3.89 -7.29 10.09
C ARG A 83 -4.65 -6.18 10.84
N GLN A 84 -4.16 -4.95 10.81
CA GLN A 84 -4.80 -3.83 11.51
C GLN A 84 -6.17 -3.50 10.92
N PHE A 85 -6.28 -3.50 9.59
CA PHE A 85 -7.57 -3.36 8.91
C PHE A 85 -8.55 -4.46 9.31
N SER A 86 -8.14 -5.74 9.27
CA SER A 86 -9.00 -6.87 9.64
C SER A 86 -9.44 -6.84 11.11
N GLN A 87 -8.66 -6.19 11.99
CA GLN A 87 -9.00 -6.00 13.40
C GLN A 87 -9.83 -4.74 13.66
N GLY A 88 -10.11 -3.93 12.64
CA GLY A 88 -10.83 -2.67 12.77
C GLY A 88 -10.08 -1.61 13.58
N THR A 89 -8.75 -1.69 13.65
CA THR A 89 -7.92 -0.73 14.41
C THR A 89 -7.53 0.51 13.60
N VAL A 90 -7.74 0.46 12.28
CA VAL A 90 -7.51 1.56 11.33
C VAL A 90 -8.69 1.66 10.36
N ASP A 91 -8.91 2.85 9.79
CA ASP A 91 -9.98 3.11 8.83
C ASP A 91 -9.70 2.45 7.47
N PHE A 92 -8.43 2.35 7.08
CA PHE A 92 -8.00 1.66 5.86
C PHE A 92 -6.66 0.95 6.02
N GLY A 93 -6.50 -0.17 5.33
CA GLY A 93 -5.20 -0.83 5.16
C GLY A 93 -4.57 -0.49 3.81
N ALA A 94 -3.27 -0.70 3.67
CA ALA A 94 -2.58 -0.66 2.38
C ALA A 94 -1.72 -1.91 2.19
N THR A 95 -1.77 -2.51 1.00
CA THR A 95 -1.06 -3.74 0.69
C THR A 95 -0.60 -3.77 -0.76
N ASP A 96 0.65 -4.20 -0.99
CA ASP A 96 1.23 -4.38 -2.32
C ASP A 96 0.88 -5.72 -2.98
N GLY A 97 0.14 -6.58 -2.27
CA GLY A 97 -0.46 -7.78 -2.79
C GLY A 97 -1.93 -7.86 -2.37
N PRO A 98 -2.79 -8.55 -3.12
CA PRO A 98 -4.17 -8.74 -2.69
C PRO A 98 -4.21 -9.44 -1.33
N MET A 99 -5.30 -9.22 -0.58
CA MET A 99 -5.56 -10.05 0.59
C MET A 99 -5.78 -11.49 0.13
N LYS A 100 -5.30 -12.44 0.93
CA LYS A 100 -5.56 -13.86 0.70
C LYS A 100 -7.01 -14.20 1.02
N ASP A 101 -7.53 -15.25 0.41
CA ASP A 101 -8.93 -15.68 0.59
C ASP A 101 -9.28 -15.97 2.05
N ASP A 102 -8.36 -16.55 2.82
CA ASP A 102 -8.55 -16.80 4.26
C ASP A 102 -8.66 -15.50 5.06
N GLN A 103 -7.89 -14.47 4.69
CA GLN A 103 -7.95 -13.15 5.32
C GLN A 103 -9.25 -12.42 4.97
N ILE A 104 -9.75 -12.58 3.74
CA ILE A 104 -11.03 -12.01 3.29
C ILE A 104 -12.19 -12.71 4.00
N ALA A 105 -12.16 -14.04 4.08
CA ALA A 105 -13.16 -14.83 4.78
C ALA A 105 -13.23 -14.49 6.29
N ALA A 106 -12.08 -14.21 6.91
CA ALA A 106 -12.02 -13.83 8.33
C ALA A 106 -12.73 -12.49 8.67
N ILE A 107 -13.08 -11.69 7.66
CA ILE A 107 -13.86 -10.45 7.79
C ILE A 107 -15.19 -10.52 7.03
N ASP A 108 -15.72 -11.73 6.80
CA ASP A 108 -16.98 -11.97 6.08
C ASP A 108 -17.03 -11.36 4.67
N GLY A 109 -15.87 -11.26 3.99
CA GLY A 109 -15.79 -10.60 2.68
C GLY A 109 -15.97 -9.09 2.72
N ASN A 110 -15.94 -8.48 3.91
CA ASN A 110 -16.16 -7.04 4.10
C ASN A 110 -14.91 -6.21 3.75
N VAL A 111 -14.45 -6.32 2.51
CA VAL A 111 -13.33 -5.56 1.98
C VAL A 111 -13.56 -5.16 0.53
N LEU A 112 -13.15 -3.94 0.21
CA LEU A 112 -13.00 -3.42 -1.14
C LEU A 112 -11.52 -3.09 -1.37
N HIS A 113 -10.97 -3.66 -2.44
CA HIS A 113 -9.61 -3.40 -2.93
C HIS A 113 -9.65 -2.27 -3.95
N ILE A 114 -9.02 -1.14 -3.63
CA ILE A 114 -8.91 0.03 -4.52
C ILE A 114 -7.43 0.19 -4.94
N PRO A 115 -7.07 -0.10 -6.20
CA PRO A 115 -5.75 0.20 -6.73
C PRO A 115 -5.41 1.68 -6.60
N THR A 116 -4.21 2.02 -6.13
CA THR A 116 -3.81 3.42 -5.95
C THR A 116 -2.62 3.80 -6.82
N VAL A 117 -1.54 3.00 -6.78
CA VAL A 117 -0.29 3.31 -7.48
C VAL A 117 0.33 2.04 -8.05
N ILE A 118 1.05 2.21 -9.16
CA ILE A 118 1.90 1.19 -9.77
C ILE A 118 3.32 1.74 -9.77
N GLY A 119 4.29 0.91 -9.42
CA GLY A 119 5.71 1.23 -9.55
C GLY A 119 6.55 -0.01 -9.83
N ALA A 120 7.85 0.14 -9.71
CA ALA A 120 8.82 -0.89 -10.04
C ALA A 120 9.64 -1.29 -8.82
N VAL A 121 9.83 -2.59 -8.62
CA VAL A 121 10.88 -3.10 -7.72
C VAL A 121 12.15 -3.30 -8.54
N VAL A 122 13.26 -2.77 -8.01
CA VAL A 122 14.59 -2.84 -8.62
C VAL A 122 15.58 -3.46 -7.65
N LEU A 123 16.57 -4.19 -8.20
CA LEU A 123 17.70 -4.64 -7.40
C LEU A 123 18.71 -3.51 -7.27
N THR A 124 19.13 -3.24 -6.04
CA THR A 124 20.24 -2.33 -5.74
C THR A 124 21.45 -3.12 -5.27
N TYR A 125 22.64 -2.71 -5.68
CA TYR A 125 23.91 -3.30 -5.28
C TYR A 125 24.90 -2.21 -4.87
N ASN A 126 25.91 -2.58 -4.07
CA ASN A 126 26.98 -1.67 -3.64
C ASN A 126 28.31 -2.18 -4.18
N LEU A 127 28.71 -1.65 -5.34
CA LEU A 127 29.96 -1.99 -6.02
C LEU A 127 30.64 -0.71 -6.51
N PRO A 128 31.33 0.03 -5.62
CA PRO A 128 31.94 1.31 -5.99
C PRO A 128 32.96 1.19 -7.13
N SER A 129 33.58 0.02 -7.28
CA SER A 129 34.53 -0.29 -8.36
C SER A 129 33.92 -0.24 -9.76
N LEU A 130 32.60 -0.29 -9.90
CA LEU A 130 31.91 -0.17 -11.18
C LEU A 130 31.77 1.27 -11.65
N GLY A 131 31.89 2.26 -10.77
CA GLY A 131 31.62 3.66 -11.10
C GLY A 131 30.24 3.81 -11.74
N ASP A 132 30.19 4.37 -12.95
CA ASP A 132 28.97 4.57 -13.71
C ASP A 132 28.56 3.35 -14.57
N ALA A 133 29.36 2.27 -14.56
CA ALA A 133 29.02 1.05 -15.29
C ALA A 133 27.83 0.35 -14.63
N GLY A 134 26.74 0.21 -15.38
CA GLY A 134 25.57 -0.55 -14.93
C GLY A 134 25.81 -2.06 -14.94
N MET A 135 25.20 -2.74 -13.98
CA MET A 135 25.10 -4.20 -13.93
C MET A 135 23.78 -4.66 -14.58
N SER A 136 23.89 -5.62 -15.50
CA SER A 136 22.77 -6.38 -16.04
C SER A 136 22.65 -7.72 -15.32
N LEU A 137 21.42 -8.07 -14.92
CA LEU A 137 21.10 -9.34 -14.30
C LEU A 137 19.78 -9.86 -14.87
N ASP A 138 19.70 -11.17 -15.07
CA ASP A 138 18.46 -11.85 -15.43
C ASP A 138 17.78 -12.49 -14.20
N GLY A 139 16.56 -13.00 -14.39
CA GLY A 139 15.77 -13.56 -13.28
C GLY A 139 16.40 -14.79 -12.64
N GLU A 140 17.04 -15.66 -13.43
CA GLU A 140 17.68 -16.88 -12.92
C GLU A 140 18.92 -16.56 -12.08
N THR A 141 19.76 -15.63 -12.57
CA THR A 141 20.95 -15.16 -11.85
C THR A 141 20.53 -14.48 -10.53
N ILE A 142 19.50 -13.65 -10.54
CA ILE A 142 18.96 -13.04 -9.31
C ILE A 142 18.46 -14.12 -8.35
N ALA A 143 17.68 -15.09 -8.82
CA ALA A 143 17.19 -16.18 -7.97
C ALA A 143 18.35 -16.94 -7.30
N ASP A 144 19.39 -17.27 -8.05
CA ASP A 144 20.55 -17.98 -7.53
C ASP A 144 21.41 -17.14 -6.57
N ILE A 145 21.45 -15.81 -6.72
CA ILE A 145 22.03 -14.90 -5.71
C ILE A 145 21.24 -15.01 -4.40
N PHE A 146 19.90 -14.87 -4.45
CA PHE A 146 19.06 -14.93 -3.25
C PHE A 146 18.99 -16.32 -2.60
N LEU A 147 19.19 -17.39 -3.38
CA LEU A 147 19.34 -18.76 -2.88
C LEU A 147 20.75 -19.05 -2.31
N GLY A 148 21.70 -18.10 -2.41
CA GLY A 148 23.07 -18.26 -1.93
C GLY A 148 23.94 -19.19 -2.78
N ARG A 149 23.52 -19.50 -4.01
CA ARG A 149 24.30 -20.31 -4.97
C ARG A 149 25.31 -19.47 -5.75
N ILE A 150 25.02 -18.19 -5.95
CA ILE A 150 25.98 -17.18 -6.39
C ILE A 150 26.33 -16.34 -5.18
N THR A 151 27.60 -16.35 -4.80
CA THR A 151 28.09 -15.63 -3.61
C THR A 151 29.14 -14.58 -3.92
N ARG A 152 29.54 -14.47 -5.19
CA ARG A 152 30.57 -13.55 -5.68
C ARG A 152 30.11 -12.82 -6.92
N TRP A 153 30.52 -11.57 -7.07
CA TRP A 153 30.12 -10.73 -8.20
C TRP A 153 30.80 -11.12 -9.50
N ASN A 154 31.99 -11.72 -9.43
CA ASN A 154 32.71 -12.27 -10.58
C ASN A 154 32.23 -13.66 -11.04
N ASP A 155 31.12 -14.19 -10.51
CA ASP A 155 30.55 -15.46 -10.99
C ASP A 155 30.37 -15.44 -12.51
N ARG A 156 30.75 -16.53 -13.17
CA ARG A 156 30.72 -16.66 -14.63
C ARG A 156 29.37 -16.28 -15.26
N ARG A 157 28.26 -16.49 -14.55
CA ARG A 157 26.91 -16.13 -15.00
C ARG A 157 26.70 -14.62 -15.00
N ILE A 158 27.14 -13.93 -13.96
CA ILE A 158 27.13 -12.47 -13.89
C ILE A 158 28.07 -11.89 -14.95
N ALA A 159 29.28 -12.44 -15.08
CA ALA A 159 30.25 -12.00 -16.08
C ALA A 159 29.74 -12.14 -17.52
N ALA A 160 29.02 -13.24 -17.83
CA ALA A 160 28.43 -13.46 -19.14
C ALA A 160 27.37 -12.41 -19.52
N LEU A 161 26.62 -11.89 -18.53
CA LEU A 161 25.63 -10.83 -18.73
C LEU A 161 26.24 -9.43 -18.83
N ASN A 162 27.52 -9.28 -18.47
CA ASN A 162 28.20 -7.98 -18.34
C ASN A 162 29.55 -7.96 -19.08
N PRO A 163 29.56 -8.17 -20.42
CA PRO A 163 30.80 -8.21 -21.19
C PRO A 163 31.55 -6.87 -21.10
N GLY A 164 32.84 -6.94 -20.79
CA GLY A 164 33.71 -5.75 -20.67
C GLY A 164 33.62 -5.02 -19.33
N VAL A 165 32.81 -5.50 -18.39
CA VAL A 165 32.72 -4.95 -17.03
C VAL A 165 33.71 -5.64 -16.11
N ALA A 166 34.52 -4.86 -15.40
CA ALA A 166 35.47 -5.38 -14.40
C ALA A 166 34.75 -5.70 -13.09
N LEU A 167 34.31 -6.95 -12.94
CA LEU A 167 33.57 -7.41 -11.76
C LEU A 167 34.52 -7.74 -10.58
N PRO A 168 34.22 -7.28 -9.36
CA PRO A 168 35.00 -7.62 -8.17
C PRO A 168 34.72 -9.05 -7.68
N ASP A 169 35.62 -9.57 -6.83
CA ASP A 169 35.50 -10.90 -6.20
C ASP A 169 34.51 -10.96 -5.02
#